data_AF-A0A1G2HHJ1-F1
#
_entry.id   AF-A0A1G2HHJ1-F1
#
_cell.length_a   1.000
_cell.length_b   1.000
_cell.length_c   1.000
_cell.angle_alpha   90.00
_cell.angle_beta   90.00
_cell.angle_gamma   90.00
#
_symmetry.space_group_name_H-M   'P 1'
#
loop_
_entity.id
_entity.type
_entity.pdbx_description
1 polymer ?
#
loop_
_entity_poly.entity_id
_entity_poly.type
_entity_poly.pdbx_seq_one_letter_code
_entity_poly.pdbx_strand_id
1 'polypeptide(L)'
;MLLVRNINVVMGHKNMKIAIFLHGTTIMHKNAVGKGQKERVRQSVKREASVLDYSSYVPIENAVKKLKKWVKQGASVIYLSSHEAVEDVEKDKSVLARYGFPEGKVFFRQHDEEYKDIVERIMPDVLIEDDCESIGGEKEMIYPHIKPQFKNMVRSIVVREFEGIDSLPDDIKSLRIR
;
A
#
# COMPACT_ATOMS: atom_id res chain seq x y z
N MET A 1 50.21 4.37 -18.56
CA MET A 1 49.16 3.36 -18.79
C MET A 1 48.33 3.25 -17.51
N LEU A 2 47.33 4.10 -17.36
CA LEU A 2 46.52 4.21 -16.13
C LEU A 2 45.24 3.40 -16.29
N LEU A 3 45.05 2.49 -15.32
CA LEU A 3 43.94 1.56 -15.19
C LEU A 3 42.61 2.32 -15.03
N VAL A 4 41.69 2.17 -15.99
CA VAL A 4 40.32 2.65 -15.85
C VAL A 4 39.57 1.68 -14.94
N ARG A 5 39.28 2.09 -13.71
CA ARG A 5 38.40 1.33 -12.82
C ARG A 5 36.95 1.58 -13.25
N ASN A 6 36.32 0.54 -13.81
CA ASN A 6 34.87 0.45 -13.95
C ASN A 6 34.22 0.51 -12.56
N ILE A 7 33.56 1.62 -12.26
CA ILE A 7 32.72 1.73 -11.07
C ILE A 7 31.29 1.37 -11.52
N ASN A 8 30.92 0.11 -11.33
CA ASN A 8 29.52 -0.28 -11.24
C ASN A 8 28.94 0.34 -9.96
N VAL A 9 28.38 1.54 -10.08
CA VAL A 9 27.57 2.13 -9.01
C VAL A 9 26.21 1.42 -9.04
N VAL A 10 26.08 0.35 -8.24
CA VAL A 10 24.76 -0.09 -7.80
C VAL A 10 24.27 0.98 -6.83
N MET A 11 23.46 1.93 -7.31
CA MET A 11 22.82 2.92 -6.44
C MET A 11 21.82 2.19 -5.52
N GLY A 12 22.28 1.74 -4.35
CA GLY A 12 21.39 1.36 -3.27
C GLY A 12 20.58 2.60 -2.87
N HIS A 13 19.25 2.50 -2.97
CA HIS A 13 18.35 3.58 -2.56
C HIS A 13 18.68 4.01 -1.12
N LYS A 14 19.08 5.28 -0.94
CA LYS A 14 19.52 5.84 0.35
C LYS A 14 18.40 5.81 1.42
N ASN A 15 17.15 5.74 0.98
CA ASN A 15 15.92 5.65 1.77
C ASN A 15 14.99 4.57 1.20
N MET A 16 14.39 3.74 2.05
CA MET A 16 13.49 2.64 1.64
C MET A 16 12.18 3.19 1.07
N LYS A 17 11.79 2.80 -0.15
CA LYS A 17 10.46 3.10 -0.72
C LYS A 17 9.47 2.00 -0.35
N ILE A 18 8.41 2.37 0.38
CA ILE A 18 7.29 1.49 0.72
C ILE A 18 6.08 1.92 -0.10
N ALA A 19 5.64 1.08 -1.02
CA ALA A 19 4.32 1.20 -1.64
C ALA A 19 3.31 0.45 -0.78
N ILE A 20 2.21 1.10 -0.42
CA ILE A 20 1.17 0.51 0.43
C ILE A 20 -0.22 0.79 -0.14
N PHE A 21 -1.05 -0.25 -0.19
CA PHE A 21 -2.44 -0.13 -0.62
C PHE A 21 -3.28 0.62 0.43
N LEU A 22 -4.27 1.38 -0.03
CA LEU A 22 -5.14 2.18 0.84
C LEU A 22 -6.30 1.35 1.37
N HIS A 23 -7.26 1.06 0.50
CA HIS A 23 -8.53 0.42 0.85
C HIS A 23 -8.31 -1.02 1.30
N GLY A 24 -8.82 -1.39 2.47
CA GLY A 24 -8.66 -2.75 3.01
C GLY A 24 -7.32 -2.98 3.74
N THR A 25 -6.29 -2.17 3.45
CA THR A 25 -4.95 -2.32 4.04
C THR A 25 -4.60 -1.25 5.08
N THR A 26 -4.88 0.03 4.82
CA THR A 26 -4.58 1.12 5.78
C THR A 26 -5.80 1.99 6.13
N ILE A 27 -6.82 2.00 5.28
CA ILE A 27 -8.11 2.66 5.52
C ILE A 27 -9.27 1.71 5.21
N MET A 28 -10.40 1.91 5.89
CA MET A 28 -11.62 1.14 5.74
C MET A 28 -12.86 2.02 5.87
N HIS A 29 -14.02 1.51 5.45
CA HIS A 29 -15.29 2.21 5.60
C HIS A 29 -15.65 2.44 7.06
N LYS A 30 -16.25 3.60 7.39
CA LYS A 30 -16.54 4.00 8.78
C LYS A 30 -17.35 2.98 9.60
N ASN A 31 -18.26 2.21 8.99
CA ASN A 31 -19.07 1.24 9.74
C ASN A 31 -18.30 -0.04 10.12
N ALA A 32 -17.06 -0.19 9.66
CA ALA A 32 -16.15 -1.27 10.08
C ALA A 32 -15.54 -1.02 11.47
N VAL A 33 -15.65 0.19 12.01
CA VAL A 33 -15.13 0.54 13.35
C VAL A 33 -15.72 -0.38 14.41
N GLY A 34 -14.86 -0.97 15.23
CA GLY A 34 -15.24 -1.90 16.30
C GLY A 34 -15.72 -3.27 15.81
N LYS A 35 -15.64 -3.56 14.49
CA LYS A 35 -15.96 -4.87 13.93
C LYS A 35 -14.70 -5.73 13.81
N GLY A 36 -14.85 -7.05 13.90
CA GLY A 36 -13.77 -8.00 13.59
C GLY A 36 -13.62 -8.21 12.09
N GLN A 37 -12.46 -8.72 11.64
CA GLN A 37 -12.11 -8.84 10.22
C GLN A 37 -13.20 -9.49 9.36
N LYS A 38 -13.73 -10.65 9.76
CA LYS A 38 -14.79 -11.36 9.00
C LYS A 38 -16.03 -10.52 8.76
N GLU A 39 -16.39 -9.69 9.73
CA GLU A 39 -17.53 -8.79 9.60
C GLU A 39 -17.21 -7.63 8.66
N ARG A 40 -15.99 -7.08 8.71
CA ARG A 40 -15.53 -6.03 7.76
C ARG A 40 -15.56 -6.54 6.31
N VAL A 41 -15.05 -7.75 6.08
CA VAL A 41 -15.13 -8.45 4.77
C VAL A 41 -16.58 -8.63 4.34
N ARG A 42 -17.46 -9.14 5.23
CA ARG A 42 -18.90 -9.30 4.93
C ARG A 42 -19.55 -7.98 4.52
N GLN A 43 -19.25 -6.88 5.20
CA GLN A 43 -19.76 -5.55 4.88
C GLN A 43 -19.29 -5.11 3.48
N SER A 44 -18.01 -5.35 3.15
CA SER A 44 -17.43 -5.08 1.82
C SER A 44 -18.14 -5.87 0.72
N VAL A 45 -18.26 -7.20 0.87
CA VAL A 45 -18.94 -8.10 -0.08
C VAL A 45 -20.39 -7.67 -0.31
N LYS A 46 -21.10 -7.28 0.75
CA LYS A 46 -22.49 -6.81 0.67
C LYS A 46 -22.64 -5.38 0.16
N ARG A 47 -21.52 -4.67 -0.04
CA ARG A 47 -21.49 -3.25 -0.44
C ARG A 47 -22.39 -2.38 0.44
N GLU A 48 -22.31 -2.58 1.76
CA GLU A 48 -23.08 -1.77 2.71
C GLU A 48 -22.80 -0.27 2.52
N ALA A 49 -23.74 0.60 2.90
CA ALA A 49 -23.73 2.01 2.49
C ALA A 49 -22.40 2.75 2.70
N SER A 50 -21.68 2.51 3.80
CA SER A 50 -20.39 3.17 4.06
C SER A 50 -19.24 2.70 3.18
N VAL A 51 -19.35 1.53 2.53
CA VAL A 51 -18.33 0.96 1.63
C VAL A 51 -18.18 1.80 0.37
N LEU A 52 -19.23 2.51 -0.05
CA LEU A 52 -19.19 3.39 -1.22
C LEU A 52 -19.00 4.87 -0.82
N ASP A 53 -18.94 5.16 0.48
CA ASP A 53 -18.70 6.50 1.03
C ASP A 53 -17.23 6.68 1.40
N TYR A 54 -16.37 6.66 0.38
CA TYR A 54 -14.91 6.80 0.48
C TYR A 54 -14.48 8.06 1.26
N SER A 55 -15.24 9.14 1.17
CA SER A 55 -14.98 10.40 1.90
C SER A 55 -15.04 10.25 3.43
N SER A 56 -15.71 9.20 3.88
CA SER A 56 -15.92 8.87 5.30
C SER A 56 -15.01 7.76 5.81
N TYR A 57 -14.09 7.25 4.97
CA TYR A 57 -13.18 6.20 5.37
C TYR A 57 -12.29 6.65 6.53
N VAL A 58 -11.88 5.68 7.32
CA VAL A 58 -11.11 5.86 8.55
C VAL A 58 -9.87 4.97 8.54
N PRO A 59 -8.80 5.30 9.28
CA PRO A 59 -7.65 4.43 9.42
C PRO A 59 -8.04 3.08 10.03
N ILE A 60 -7.40 2.02 9.56
CA ILE A 60 -7.46 0.71 10.21
C ILE A 60 -6.49 0.74 11.39
N GLU A 61 -7.01 0.54 12.59
CA GLU A 61 -6.24 0.44 13.85
C GLU A 61 -5.13 1.52 13.96
N ASN A 62 -3.87 1.13 14.17
CA ASN A 62 -2.75 2.05 14.35
C ASN A 62 -1.97 2.38 13.05
N ALA A 63 -2.57 2.19 11.86
CA ALA A 63 -1.88 2.38 10.59
C ALA A 63 -1.13 3.73 10.47
N VAL A 64 -1.76 4.84 10.89
CA VAL A 64 -1.12 6.17 10.89
C VAL A 64 0.13 6.20 11.76
N LYS A 65 0.05 5.65 12.97
CA LYS A 65 1.17 5.61 13.92
C LYS A 65 2.31 4.74 13.40
N LYS A 66 1.99 3.58 12.82
CA LYS A 66 2.95 2.65 12.22
C LYS A 66 3.70 3.31 11.06
N LEU A 67 2.98 3.90 10.10
CA LEU A 67 3.57 4.60 8.96
C LEU A 67 4.47 5.78 9.40
N LYS A 68 4.02 6.59 10.36
CA LYS A 68 4.86 7.66 10.93
C LYS A 68 6.15 7.12 11.56
N LYS A 69 6.09 5.97 12.22
CA LYS A 69 7.27 5.33 12.82
C LYS A 69 8.26 4.88 11.74
N TRP A 70 7.79 4.36 10.61
CA TRP A 70 8.66 4.01 9.49
C TRP A 70 9.27 5.23 8.80
N VAL A 71 8.48 6.29 8.58
CA VAL A 71 8.99 7.55 8.00
C VAL A 71 10.06 8.19 8.88
N LYS A 72 9.90 8.16 10.21
CA LYS A 72 10.93 8.62 11.15
C LYS A 72 12.26 7.86 11.05
N GLN A 73 12.24 6.64 10.51
CA GLN A 73 13.44 5.83 10.27
C GLN A 73 14.01 6.04 8.86
N GLY A 74 13.44 6.94 8.07
CA GLY A 74 13.89 7.28 6.71
C GLY A 74 13.15 6.56 5.59
N ALA A 75 12.03 5.89 5.86
CA ALA A 75 11.19 5.35 4.79
C ALA A 75 10.47 6.48 4.02
N SER A 76 10.32 6.31 2.71
CA SER A 76 9.42 7.10 1.87
C SER A 76 8.17 6.29 1.59
N VAL A 77 7.00 6.85 1.90
CA VAL A 77 5.72 6.16 1.69
C VAL A 77 5.08 6.60 0.38
N ILE A 78 4.57 5.62 -0.35
CA ILE A 78 3.78 5.78 -1.56
C ILE A 78 2.46 5.07 -1.32
N TYR A 79 1.35 5.73 -1.61
CA TYR A 79 0.01 5.19 -1.44
C TYR A 79 -0.54 4.69 -2.77
N LEU A 80 -1.17 3.53 -2.77
CA LEU A 80 -1.87 2.96 -3.92
C LEU A 80 -3.37 3.02 -3.64
N SER A 81 -4.08 3.84 -4.42
CA SER A 81 -5.54 3.93 -4.38
C SER A 81 -6.17 2.87 -5.28
N SER A 82 -7.39 2.44 -4.94
CA SER A 82 -8.20 1.58 -5.81
C SER A 82 -9.02 2.34 -6.84
N HIS A 83 -8.98 3.68 -6.80
CA HIS A 83 -9.73 4.52 -7.72
C HIS A 83 -9.02 4.69 -9.06
N GLU A 84 -9.77 5.15 -10.05
CA GLU A 84 -9.29 5.51 -11.39
C GLU A 84 -9.61 6.98 -11.71
N ALA A 85 -10.71 7.50 -11.15
CA ALA A 85 -11.10 8.89 -11.30
C ALA A 85 -10.33 9.80 -10.32
N VAL A 86 -9.88 10.95 -10.84
CA VAL A 86 -9.14 11.95 -10.04
C VAL A 86 -9.99 12.42 -8.86
N GLU A 87 -11.29 12.63 -9.08
CA GLU A 87 -12.23 13.12 -8.07
C GLU A 87 -12.34 12.17 -6.87
N ASP A 88 -12.25 10.86 -7.11
CA ASP A 88 -12.27 9.87 -6.03
C ASP A 88 -10.92 9.79 -5.31
N VAL A 89 -9.81 9.93 -6.03
CA VAL A 89 -8.48 10.02 -5.42
C VAL A 89 -8.35 11.25 -4.50
N GLU A 90 -9.04 12.36 -4.81
CA GLU A 90 -9.09 13.52 -3.90
C GLU A 90 -9.82 13.21 -2.59
N LYS A 91 -10.76 12.24 -2.56
CA LYS A 91 -11.36 11.75 -1.32
C LYS A 91 -10.33 11.03 -0.47
N ASP A 92 -9.51 10.18 -1.08
CA ASP A 92 -8.41 9.49 -0.38
C ASP A 92 -7.42 10.49 0.21
N LYS A 93 -6.96 11.46 -0.58
CA LYS A 93 -6.07 12.52 -0.10
C LYS A 93 -6.68 13.29 1.06
N SER A 94 -7.96 13.59 0.99
CA SER A 94 -8.69 14.26 2.08
C SER A 94 -8.74 13.41 3.35
N VAL A 95 -8.95 12.09 3.24
CA VAL A 95 -8.89 11.15 4.37
C VAL A 95 -7.47 11.10 4.94
N LEU A 96 -6.45 10.94 4.09
CA LEU A 96 -5.05 10.91 4.51
C LEU A 96 -4.67 12.18 5.29
N ALA A 97 -5.06 13.36 4.78
CA ALA A 97 -4.84 14.64 5.44
C ALA A 97 -5.61 14.74 6.77
N ARG A 98 -6.91 14.39 6.78
CA ARG A 98 -7.78 14.45 7.97
C ARG A 98 -7.22 13.65 9.15
N TYR A 99 -6.69 12.45 8.88
CA TYR A 99 -6.14 11.58 9.91
C TYR A 99 -4.64 11.75 10.13
N GLY A 100 -4.02 12.70 9.41
CA GLY A 100 -2.61 13.03 9.54
C GLY A 100 -1.70 11.86 9.19
N PHE A 101 -1.98 11.14 8.11
CA PHE A 101 -1.02 10.21 7.51
C PHE A 101 0.27 10.96 7.15
N PRO A 102 1.45 10.29 7.17
CA PRO A 102 2.67 10.94 6.71
C PRO A 102 2.55 11.33 5.22
N GLU A 103 3.32 12.34 4.81
CA GLU A 103 3.35 12.76 3.42
C GLU A 103 3.80 11.62 2.50
N GLY A 104 3.13 11.50 1.36
CA GLY A 104 3.39 10.48 0.36
C GLY A 104 2.56 10.73 -0.89
N LYS A 105 3.09 10.33 -2.05
CA LYS A 105 2.35 10.44 -3.31
C LYS A 105 1.28 9.34 -3.38
N VAL A 106 0.06 9.72 -3.78
CA VAL A 106 -1.01 8.77 -4.10
C VAL A 106 -0.94 8.44 -5.59
N PHE A 107 -0.72 7.17 -5.92
CA PHE A 107 -0.83 6.63 -7.26
C PHE A 107 -2.12 5.84 -7.40
N PHE A 108 -2.65 5.85 -8.61
CA PHE A 108 -3.92 5.27 -8.97
C PHE A 108 -3.85 4.95 -10.47
N ARG A 109 -4.62 3.95 -10.91
CA ARG A 109 -4.55 3.46 -12.29
C ARG A 109 -5.03 4.55 -13.24
N GLN A 110 -4.24 4.80 -14.28
CA GLN A 110 -4.70 5.56 -15.44
C GLN A 110 -5.25 4.61 -16.51
N HIS A 111 -5.92 5.15 -17.52
CA HIS A 111 -6.43 4.45 -18.70
C HIS A 111 -5.68 3.14 -19.06
N ASP A 112 -6.37 2.00 -18.97
CA ASP A 112 -5.89 0.64 -19.24
C ASP A 112 -4.65 0.17 -18.43
N GLU A 113 -4.18 0.97 -17.45
CA GLU A 113 -3.11 0.60 -16.52
C GLU A 113 -3.69 -0.37 -15.47
N GLU A 114 -3.02 -1.49 -15.22
CA GLU A 114 -3.31 -2.35 -14.08
C GLU A 114 -2.42 -1.96 -12.89
N TYR A 115 -2.75 -2.41 -11.67
CA TYR A 115 -1.92 -2.08 -10.50
C TYR A 115 -0.47 -2.55 -10.65
N LYS A 116 -0.25 -3.69 -11.32
CA LYS A 116 1.09 -4.20 -11.61
C LYS A 116 1.91 -3.17 -12.40
N ASP A 117 1.31 -2.46 -13.34
CA ASP A 117 2.02 -1.52 -14.21
C ASP A 117 2.49 -0.29 -13.41
N ILE A 118 1.69 0.15 -12.43
CA ILE A 118 2.08 1.17 -11.45
C ILE A 118 3.31 0.71 -10.65
N VAL A 119 3.26 -0.50 -10.07
CA VAL A 119 4.33 -1.01 -9.22
C VAL A 119 5.61 -1.27 -10.01
N GLU A 120 5.50 -1.82 -11.22
CA GLU A 120 6.62 -2.01 -12.16
C GLU A 120 7.27 -0.68 -12.57
N ARG A 121 6.49 0.40 -12.69
CA ARG A 121 7.01 1.73 -13.01
C ARG A 121 7.67 2.41 -11.80
N ILE A 122 7.11 2.25 -10.60
CA ILE A 122 7.61 2.89 -9.37
C ILE A 122 8.82 2.15 -8.78
N MET A 123 8.85 0.81 -8.93
CA MET A 123 9.83 -0.09 -8.34
C MET A 123 10.07 0.21 -6.85
N PRO A 124 9.09 -0.05 -5.97
CA PRO A 124 9.28 0.09 -4.54
C PRO A 124 10.20 -1.00 -3.99
N ASP A 125 10.86 -0.73 -2.87
CA ASP A 125 11.63 -1.77 -2.16
C ASP A 125 10.68 -2.78 -1.50
N VAL A 126 9.55 -2.30 -0.97
CA VAL A 126 8.52 -3.07 -0.28
C VAL A 126 7.15 -2.71 -0.85
N LEU A 127 6.35 -3.72 -1.17
CA LEU A 127 4.93 -3.61 -1.49
C LEU A 127 4.13 -4.25 -0.34
N ILE A 128 3.23 -3.47 0.26
CA ILE A 128 2.29 -3.92 1.29
C ILE A 128 0.88 -3.81 0.72
N GLU A 129 0.21 -4.94 0.63
CA GLU A 129 -1.16 -5.07 0.12
C GLU A 129 -1.94 -6.07 0.97
N ASP A 130 -3.26 -6.05 0.88
CA ASP A 130 -4.08 -7.11 1.46
C ASP A 130 -4.26 -8.28 0.48
N ASP A 131 -4.87 -9.35 0.97
CA ASP A 131 -5.18 -10.56 0.22
C ASP A 131 -6.47 -10.45 -0.62
N CYS A 132 -7.13 -9.28 -0.67
CA CYS A 132 -8.30 -9.01 -1.50
C CYS A 132 -9.44 -10.05 -1.35
N GLU A 133 -9.66 -10.60 -0.15
CA GLU A 133 -10.65 -11.66 0.14
C GLU A 133 -12.06 -11.32 -0.37
N SER A 134 -12.48 -10.05 -0.22
CA SER A 134 -13.83 -9.62 -0.57
C SER A 134 -14.11 -9.49 -2.07
N ILE A 135 -13.07 -9.43 -2.92
CA ILE A 135 -13.22 -9.10 -4.36
C ILE A 135 -12.65 -10.14 -5.32
N GLY A 136 -11.89 -11.14 -4.85
CA GLY A 136 -11.39 -12.19 -5.75
C GLY A 136 -10.06 -12.83 -5.35
N GLY A 137 -9.45 -12.40 -4.25
CA GLY A 137 -8.22 -12.97 -3.73
C GLY A 137 -7.00 -12.60 -4.57
N GLU A 138 -6.11 -13.59 -4.76
CA GLU A 138 -4.86 -13.47 -5.53
C GLU A 138 -5.02 -12.88 -6.94
N LYS A 139 -6.20 -13.05 -7.56
CA LYS A 139 -6.49 -12.48 -8.90
C LYS A 139 -6.53 -10.95 -8.90
N GLU A 140 -6.91 -10.35 -7.77
CA GLU A 140 -7.06 -8.90 -7.61
C GLU A 140 -5.83 -8.25 -6.94
N MET A 141 -4.96 -9.06 -6.34
CA MET A 141 -3.69 -8.61 -5.77
C MET A 141 -2.73 -8.10 -6.86
N ILE A 142 -1.67 -7.40 -6.48
CA ILE A 142 -0.72 -6.77 -7.40
C ILE A 142 0.49 -7.68 -7.63
N TYR A 143 1.16 -8.12 -6.56
CA TYR A 143 2.42 -8.84 -6.67
C TYR A 143 2.36 -10.14 -7.51
N PRO A 144 1.29 -10.95 -7.47
CA PRO A 144 1.19 -12.14 -8.31
C PRO A 144 1.33 -11.87 -9.80
N HIS A 145 0.89 -10.69 -10.28
CA HIS A 145 0.87 -10.34 -11.70
C HIS A 145 2.03 -9.46 -12.16
N ILE A 146 2.90 -9.02 -11.26
CA ILE A 146 4.16 -8.36 -11.63
C ILE A 146 5.01 -9.31 -12.48
N LYS A 147 5.65 -8.80 -13.53
CA LYS A 147 6.52 -9.58 -14.41
C LYS A 147 7.64 -10.29 -13.63
N PRO A 148 7.98 -11.54 -13.97
CA PRO A 148 8.96 -12.35 -13.21
C PRO A 148 10.30 -11.66 -12.93
N GLN A 149 10.81 -10.86 -13.88
CA GLN A 149 12.08 -10.14 -13.71
C GLN A 149 12.06 -9.07 -12.60
N PHE A 150 10.88 -8.56 -12.24
CA PHE A 150 10.73 -7.52 -11.22
C PHE A 150 10.37 -8.08 -9.84
N LYS A 151 9.81 -9.31 -9.76
CA LYS A 151 9.44 -9.93 -8.47
C LYS A 151 10.60 -9.99 -7.49
N ASN A 152 11.81 -10.29 -7.98
CA ASN A 152 12.99 -10.35 -7.13
C ASN A 152 13.49 -8.99 -6.63
N MET A 153 12.99 -7.90 -7.17
CA MET A 153 13.39 -6.54 -6.79
C MET A 153 12.43 -5.91 -5.77
N VAL A 154 11.21 -6.46 -5.64
CA VAL A 154 10.17 -5.95 -4.73
C VAL A 154 9.93 -6.98 -3.63
N ARG A 155 10.05 -6.57 -2.36
CA ARG A 155 9.60 -7.41 -1.24
C ARG A 155 8.09 -7.25 -1.08
N SER A 156 7.32 -8.27 -1.44
CA SER A 156 5.89 -8.31 -1.14
C SER A 156 5.63 -8.80 0.29
N ILE A 157 4.75 -8.08 0.97
CA ILE A 157 4.17 -8.39 2.27
C ILE A 157 2.66 -8.32 2.10
N VAL A 158 1.99 -9.45 2.31
CA VAL A 158 0.53 -9.56 2.22
C VAL A 158 -0.02 -9.57 3.63
N VAL A 159 -0.95 -8.68 3.93
CA VAL A 159 -1.75 -8.70 5.17
C VAL A 159 -3.15 -9.23 4.85
N ARG A 160 -3.89 -9.66 5.87
CA ARG A 160 -5.29 -10.05 5.65
C ARG A 160 -6.14 -8.79 5.47
N GLU A 161 -7.09 -8.84 4.55
CA GLU A 161 -7.99 -7.72 4.27
C GLU A 161 -8.67 -7.24 5.55
N PHE A 162 -8.63 -5.93 5.76
CA PHE A 162 -9.14 -5.20 6.92
C PHE A 162 -8.46 -5.49 8.28
N GLU A 163 -7.37 -6.26 8.35
CA GLU A 163 -6.60 -6.42 9.61
C GLU A 163 -5.62 -5.27 9.87
N GLY A 164 -5.26 -4.52 8.83
CA GLY A 164 -4.30 -3.43 8.95
C GLY A 164 -2.86 -3.92 9.00
N ILE A 165 -1.98 -3.06 9.48
CA ILE A 165 -0.51 -3.23 9.40
C ILE A 165 0.15 -3.29 10.78
N ASP A 166 -0.65 -3.48 11.83
CA ASP A 166 -0.18 -3.42 13.21
C ASP A 166 0.75 -4.59 13.56
N SER A 167 0.53 -5.75 12.95
CA SER A 167 1.35 -6.96 13.09
C SER A 167 2.73 -6.84 12.43
N LEU A 168 2.91 -5.87 11.52
CA LEU A 168 4.18 -5.67 10.83
C LEU A 168 5.24 -5.06 11.77
N PRO A 169 6.53 -5.38 11.57
CA PRO A 169 7.58 -4.94 12.46
C PRO A 169 7.71 -3.41 12.47
N ASP A 170 8.09 -2.91 13.64
CA ASP A 170 8.32 -1.48 13.83
C ASP A 170 9.64 -0.99 13.22
N ASP A 171 10.67 -1.84 13.17
CA ASP A 171 11.94 -1.55 12.49
C ASP A 171 11.76 -1.71 10.98
N ILE A 172 12.01 -0.63 10.23
CA ILE A 172 11.87 -0.66 8.76
C ILE A 172 12.80 -1.66 8.11
N LYS A 173 13.98 -1.94 8.68
CA LYS A 173 14.94 -2.88 8.09
C LYS A 173 14.39 -4.30 8.08
N SER A 174 13.58 -4.65 9.07
CA SER A 174 12.92 -5.95 9.17
C SER A 174 11.91 -6.19 8.06
N LEU A 175 11.38 -5.15 7.42
CA LEU A 175 10.48 -5.31 6.27
C LEU A 175 11.19 -5.89 5.04
N ARG A 176 12.52 -5.81 4.93
CA ARG A 176 13.28 -6.36 3.79
C ARG A 176 13.68 -7.82 3.95
N ILE A 177 13.53 -8.40 5.15
CA ILE A 177 13.93 -9.78 5.40
C ILE A 177 12.95 -10.69 4.66
N ARG A 178 13.48 -11.58 3.83
CA ARG A 178 12.68 -12.56 3.07
C ARG A 178 12.34 -13.76 3.93
#